data_AF-A0A354P537-F1
#
_entry.id   AF-A0A354P537-F1
#
_cell.length_a   1.000
_cell.length_b   1.000
_cell.length_c   1.000
_cell.angle_alpha   90.00
_cell.angle_beta   90.00
_cell.angle_gamma   90.00
#
_symmetry.space_group_name_H-M   'P 1'
#
loop_
_entity.id
_entity.type
_entity.pdbx_description
1 polymer ?
#
loop_
_entity_poly.entity_id
_entity_poly.type
_entity_poly.pdbx_seq_one_letter_code
_entity_poly.pdbx_strand_id
1 'polypeptide(L)'
;METRTFIGVPSALTLLPPPWSYANMFTRTTIITIMLLTAIIAAGYIATSNPSDAQQPGTGQRATFMRLKLQPVKDILEAIALEDFDRITASAERIHLLSLDESWMVIQTDEYRRQSDEFRRSVAVMSKAAKDKNIDGATLGYMQMTLNCVRCHRQLRIPEQ
;
A
#
# COMPACT_ATOMS: atom_id res chain seq x y z
N MET A 1 78.96 -16.87 60.63
CA MET A 1 78.73 -15.50 61.14
C MET A 1 77.44 -15.02 60.49
N GLU A 2 76.31 -15.39 61.09
CA GLU A 2 75.40 -14.50 61.85
C GLU A 2 74.61 -13.54 60.93
N THR A 3 73.38 -13.90 60.60
CA THR A 3 72.09 -13.49 61.23
C THR A 3 71.57 -12.15 60.71
N ARG A 4 70.34 -12.17 60.16
CA ARG A 4 69.20 -11.45 60.72
C ARG A 4 67.92 -11.76 59.94
N THR A 5 66.99 -12.34 60.67
CA THR A 5 65.56 -12.44 60.38
C THR A 5 64.94 -11.05 60.33
N PHE A 6 64.09 -10.79 59.33
CA PHE A 6 63.16 -9.66 59.32
C PHE A 6 61.74 -10.22 59.28
N ILE A 7 60.99 -9.94 60.34
CA ILE A 7 59.58 -10.30 60.52
C ILE A 7 58.75 -9.20 59.85
N GLY A 8 57.90 -9.58 58.88
CA GLY A 8 56.93 -8.69 58.23
C GLY A 8 55.50 -9.15 58.48
N VAL A 9 54.69 -8.25 59.04
CA VAL A 9 53.27 -8.42 59.39
C VAL A 9 52.39 -8.59 58.13
N PRO A 10 51.42 -9.53 58.07
CA PRO A 10 50.49 -9.59 56.95
C PRO A 10 49.35 -8.58 57.13
N SER A 11 49.22 -7.69 56.14
CA SER A 11 48.15 -6.69 56.04
C SER A 11 46.85 -7.33 55.53
N ALA A 12 45.79 -7.28 56.34
CA ALA A 12 44.45 -7.78 56.02
C ALA A 12 43.65 -6.77 55.17
N LEU A 13 44.06 -6.53 53.91
CA LEU A 13 43.38 -5.57 53.02
C LEU A 13 43.19 -6.11 51.58
N THR A 14 42.71 -7.36 51.43
CA THR A 14 42.56 -8.00 50.11
C THR A 14 41.18 -8.61 49.82
N LEU A 15 40.14 -8.33 50.61
CA LEU A 15 38.82 -9.00 50.45
C LEU A 15 37.69 -8.14 49.85
N LEU A 16 37.98 -7.01 49.23
CA LEU A 16 36.96 -6.32 48.40
C LEU A 16 37.21 -6.61 46.92
N PRO A 17 36.25 -7.26 46.21
CA PRO A 17 36.40 -7.50 44.79
C PRO A 17 36.43 -6.16 44.03
N PRO A 18 37.17 -6.09 42.92
CA PRO A 18 37.37 -4.85 42.19
C PRO A 18 36.06 -4.35 41.54
N PRO A 19 35.92 -3.01 41.36
CA PRO A 19 34.66 -2.38 40.94
C PRO A 19 34.18 -2.77 39.53
N TRP A 20 35.06 -3.33 38.68
CA TRP A 20 34.71 -3.78 37.34
C TRP A 20 33.91 -5.09 37.30
N SER A 21 33.88 -5.87 38.39
CA SER A 21 33.13 -7.14 38.47
C SER A 21 31.61 -6.97 38.33
N TYR A 22 31.08 -5.77 38.59
CA TYR A 22 29.65 -5.47 38.50
C TYR A 22 29.23 -4.85 37.16
N ALA A 23 30.17 -4.36 36.35
CA ALA A 23 29.87 -3.65 35.10
C ALA A 23 29.24 -4.56 34.03
N ASN A 24 29.61 -5.85 34.01
CA ASN A 24 29.13 -6.83 33.04
C ASN A 24 27.77 -7.44 33.40
N MET A 25 27.31 -7.28 34.65
CA MET A 25 26.04 -7.85 35.12
C MET A 25 24.84 -6.97 34.76
N PHE A 26 25.03 -5.64 34.72
CA PHE A 26 24.01 -4.67 34.31
C PHE A 26 23.81 -4.58 32.80
N THR A 27 24.84 -4.81 31.99
CA THR A 27 24.74 -4.82 30.52
C THR A 27 24.08 -6.09 29.98
N ARG A 28 24.30 -7.25 30.63
CA ARG A 28 23.69 -8.52 30.19
C ARG A 28 22.20 -8.61 30.50
N THR A 29 21.76 -8.13 31.67
CA THR A 29 20.34 -8.11 32.03
C THR A 29 19.53 -7.11 31.20
N THR A 30 20.09 -5.94 30.88
CA THR A 30 19.43 -4.94 30.03
C THR A 30 19.29 -5.40 28.57
N ILE A 31 20.26 -6.13 28.02
CA ILE A 31 20.14 -6.70 26.67
C ILE A 31 19.05 -7.79 26.62
N ILE A 32 18.98 -8.66 27.63
CA ILE A 32 17.98 -9.73 27.69
C ILE A 32 16.56 -9.16 27.80
N THR A 33 16.35 -8.12 28.60
CA THR A 33 15.02 -7.50 28.74
C THR A 33 14.57 -6.80 27.47
N ILE A 34 15.47 -6.15 26.73
CA ILE A 34 15.17 -5.55 25.42
C ILE A 34 14.81 -6.62 24.39
N MET A 35 15.53 -7.76 24.36
CA MET A 35 15.18 -8.89 23.48
C MET A 35 13.80 -9.48 23.82
N LEU A 36 13.47 -9.62 25.10
CA LEU A 36 12.16 -10.13 25.51
C LEU A 36 11.01 -9.18 25.16
N LEU A 37 11.20 -7.87 25.35
CA LEU A 37 10.20 -6.86 25.01
C LEU A 37 9.95 -6.78 23.50
N THR A 38 11.01 -6.84 22.69
CA THR A 38 10.89 -6.85 21.23
C THR A 38 10.23 -8.13 20.70
N ALA A 39 10.50 -9.29 21.32
CA ALA A 39 9.84 -10.55 20.98
C ALA A 39 8.32 -10.53 21.27
N ILE A 40 7.89 -9.91 22.38
CA ILE A 40 6.46 -9.79 22.73
C ILE A 40 5.73 -8.85 21.76
N ILE A 41 6.35 -7.74 21.37
CA ILE A 41 5.78 -6.80 20.38
C ILE A 41 5.66 -7.48 19.02
N ALA A 42 6.69 -8.23 18.59
CA ALA A 42 6.64 -9.00 17.34
C ALA A 42 5.53 -10.07 17.36
N ALA A 43 5.36 -10.79 18.47
CA ALA A 43 4.30 -11.78 18.62
C ALA A 43 2.89 -11.14 18.58
N GLY A 44 2.71 -9.95 19.17
CA GLY A 44 1.46 -9.19 19.10
C GLY A 44 1.12 -8.71 17.68
N TYR A 45 2.14 -8.33 16.88
CA TYR A 45 1.96 -7.99 15.47
C TYR A 45 1.50 -9.20 14.64
N ILE A 46 2.09 -10.38 14.86
CA ILE A 46 1.72 -11.60 14.14
C ILE A 46 0.29 -12.04 14.52
N ALA A 47 -0.09 -11.93 15.79
CA ALA A 47 -1.43 -12.33 16.25
C ALA A 47 -2.58 -11.45 15.73
N THR A 48 -2.29 -10.22 15.29
CA THR A 48 -3.28 -9.30 14.68
C THR A 48 -3.24 -9.30 13.15
N SER A 49 -2.20 -9.87 12.55
CA SER A 49 -2.18 -10.08 11.10
C SER A 49 -3.16 -11.19 10.75
N ASN A 50 -4.32 -10.81 10.19
CA ASN A 50 -5.34 -11.74 9.74
C ASN A 50 -4.88 -12.34 8.40
N PRO A 51 -4.44 -13.62 8.33
CA PRO A 51 -3.86 -14.19 7.11
C PRO A 51 -4.90 -14.42 6.00
N SER A 52 -6.18 -14.16 6.28
CA SER A 52 -7.30 -14.30 5.35
C SER A 52 -7.26 -13.33 4.15
N ASP A 53 -6.53 -12.20 4.25
CA ASP A 53 -6.38 -11.28 3.11
C ASP A 53 -5.30 -11.70 2.11
N ALA A 54 -4.38 -12.59 2.51
CA ALA A 54 -3.20 -12.93 1.72
C ALA A 54 -3.44 -14.05 0.70
N GLN A 55 -4.52 -14.83 0.82
CA GLN A 55 -4.66 -16.09 0.09
C GLN A 55 -6.04 -16.30 -0.54
N GLN A 56 -6.46 -15.41 -1.43
CA GLN A 56 -7.39 -15.76 -2.50
C GLN A 56 -6.66 -15.62 -3.85
N PRO A 57 -6.36 -16.73 -4.56
CA PRO A 57 -5.81 -16.68 -5.90
C PRO A 57 -6.75 -15.84 -6.80
N GLY A 58 -6.30 -14.67 -7.22
CA GLY A 58 -7.06 -13.73 -8.04
C GLY A 58 -7.59 -12.46 -7.35
N THR A 59 -7.41 -12.25 -6.04
CA THR A 59 -7.73 -10.94 -5.42
C THR A 59 -6.66 -9.89 -5.71
N GLY A 60 -5.37 -10.28 -5.65
CA GLY A 60 -4.24 -9.40 -5.93
C GLY A 60 -4.26 -8.85 -7.36
N GLN A 61 -4.46 -9.71 -8.36
CA GLN A 61 -4.49 -9.29 -9.77
C GLN A 61 -5.68 -8.38 -10.08
N ARG A 62 -6.87 -8.69 -9.57
CA ARG A 62 -8.05 -7.82 -9.70
C ARG A 62 -7.85 -6.47 -9.02
N ALA A 63 -7.30 -6.45 -7.81
CA ALA A 63 -6.98 -5.22 -7.11
C ALA A 63 -5.95 -4.37 -7.87
N THR A 64 -4.93 -5.00 -8.44
CA THR A 64 -3.95 -4.34 -9.31
C THR A 64 -4.61 -3.75 -10.55
N PHE A 65 -5.44 -4.52 -11.26
CA PHE A 65 -6.15 -4.02 -12.44
C PHE A 65 -7.10 -2.87 -12.11
N MET A 66 -7.77 -2.91 -10.95
CA MET A 66 -8.60 -1.80 -10.49
C MET A 66 -7.78 -0.54 -10.17
N ARG A 67 -6.56 -0.68 -9.62
CA ARG A 67 -5.65 0.46 -9.44
C ARG A 67 -5.20 1.04 -10.77
N LEU A 68 -4.91 0.19 -11.76
CA LEU A 68 -4.58 0.62 -13.11
C LEU A 68 -5.72 1.43 -13.76
N LYS A 69 -6.98 1.03 -13.55
CA LYS A 69 -8.16 1.80 -14.00
C LYS A 69 -8.30 3.14 -13.29
N LEU A 70 -8.05 3.18 -11.98
CA LEU A 70 -8.26 4.37 -11.16
C LEU A 70 -7.28 5.49 -11.50
N GLN A 71 -6.03 5.15 -11.83
CA GLN A 71 -4.99 6.15 -12.09
C GLN A 71 -5.35 7.15 -13.20
N PRO A 72 -5.67 6.74 -14.46
CA PRO A 72 -6.02 7.68 -15.51
C PRO A 72 -7.28 8.49 -15.17
N VAL A 73 -8.23 7.96 -14.39
CA VAL A 73 -9.43 8.69 -13.97
C VAL A 73 -9.09 9.83 -13.00
N LYS A 74 -8.12 9.64 -12.10
CA LYS A 74 -7.59 10.71 -11.24
C LYS A 74 -6.84 11.76 -12.06
N ASP A 75 -6.00 11.31 -12.98
CA ASP A 75 -5.21 12.20 -13.84
C ASP A 75 -6.12 13.06 -14.72
N ILE A 76 -7.25 12.53 -15.20
CA ILE A 76 -8.24 13.31 -15.95
C ILE A 76 -8.82 14.43 -15.08
N LEU A 77 -9.21 14.15 -13.83
CA LEU A 77 -9.79 15.17 -12.95
C LEU A 77 -8.79 16.29 -12.67
N GLU A 78 -7.53 15.93 -12.39
CA GLU A 78 -6.46 16.89 -12.20
C GLU A 78 -6.25 17.72 -13.47
N ALA A 79 -6.21 17.08 -14.63
CA ALA A 79 -6.04 17.77 -15.91
C ALA A 79 -7.22 18.69 -16.25
N ILE A 80 -8.46 18.31 -15.93
CA ILE A 80 -9.64 19.18 -16.04
C ILE A 80 -9.49 20.41 -15.16
N ALA A 81 -9.07 20.23 -13.90
CA ALA A 81 -8.89 21.34 -12.96
C ALA A 81 -7.77 22.32 -13.40
N LEU A 82 -6.83 21.86 -14.22
CA LEU A 82 -5.71 22.65 -14.75
C LEU A 82 -5.91 23.09 -16.21
N GLU A 83 -7.07 22.80 -16.82
CA GLU A 83 -7.34 22.99 -18.26
C GLU A 83 -6.27 22.38 -19.19
N ASP A 84 -5.66 21.27 -18.78
CA ASP A 84 -4.64 20.56 -19.54
C ASP A 84 -5.28 19.57 -20.53
N PHE A 85 -5.69 20.08 -21.69
CA PHE A 85 -6.37 19.30 -22.73
C PHE A 85 -5.56 18.10 -23.24
N ASP A 86 -4.23 18.22 -23.28
CA ASP A 86 -3.35 17.14 -23.73
C ASP A 86 -3.31 16.02 -22.69
N ARG A 87 -3.18 16.35 -21.40
CA ARG A 87 -3.26 15.35 -20.31
C ARG A 87 -4.65 14.72 -20.21
N ILE A 88 -5.74 15.47 -20.45
CA ILE A 88 -7.08 14.88 -20.53
C ILE A 88 -7.12 13.83 -21.65
N THR A 89 -6.66 14.19 -22.84
CA THR A 89 -6.69 13.31 -24.02
C THR A 89 -5.82 12.06 -23.83
N ALA A 90 -4.60 12.23 -23.34
CA ALA A 90 -3.69 11.10 -23.08
C ALA A 90 -4.22 10.18 -21.98
N SER A 91 -4.84 10.72 -20.93
CA SER A 91 -5.42 9.93 -19.86
C SER A 91 -6.71 9.23 -20.26
N ALA A 92 -7.53 9.87 -21.10
CA ALA A 92 -8.70 9.27 -21.74
C ALA A 92 -8.31 8.05 -22.60
N GLU A 93 -7.22 8.16 -23.36
CA GLU A 93 -6.70 7.04 -24.15
C GLU A 93 -6.26 5.87 -23.26
N ARG A 94 -5.52 6.14 -22.18
CA ARG A 94 -5.09 5.08 -21.25
C ARG A 94 -6.26 4.30 -20.65
N ILE A 95 -7.31 4.98 -20.21
CA ILE A 95 -8.49 4.28 -19.67
C ILE A 95 -9.31 3.60 -20.78
N HIS A 96 -9.32 4.14 -21.99
CA HIS A 96 -9.92 3.48 -23.15
C HIS A 96 -9.23 2.15 -23.46
N LEU A 97 -7.90 2.12 -23.52
CA LEU A 97 -7.12 0.91 -23.76
C LEU A 97 -7.37 -0.16 -22.68
N LEU A 98 -7.40 0.24 -21.41
CA LEU A 98 -7.76 -0.67 -20.31
C LEU A 98 -9.18 -1.24 -20.45
N SER A 99 -10.09 -0.53 -21.12
CA SER A 99 -11.45 -1.01 -21.40
C SER A 99 -11.57 -2.02 -22.53
N LEU A 100 -10.48 -2.24 -23.27
CA LEU A 100 -10.37 -3.23 -24.34
C LEU A 100 -9.60 -4.49 -23.89
N ASP A 101 -8.95 -4.44 -22.74
CA ASP A 101 -8.24 -5.58 -22.15
C ASP A 101 -9.21 -6.73 -21.84
N GLU A 102 -8.75 -7.97 -22.00
CA GLU A 102 -9.56 -9.17 -21.72
C GLU A 102 -10.03 -9.22 -20.25
N SER A 103 -9.23 -8.66 -19.33
CA SER A 103 -9.55 -8.55 -17.91
C SER A 103 -10.68 -7.57 -17.61
N TRP A 104 -11.13 -6.79 -18.60
CA TRP A 104 -12.25 -5.87 -18.45
C TRP A 104 -13.59 -6.59 -18.31
N MET A 105 -13.81 -7.65 -19.11
CA MET A 105 -15.08 -8.38 -19.16
C MET A 105 -15.16 -9.45 -18.07
N VAL A 106 -15.43 -9.01 -16.83
CA VAL A 106 -15.44 -9.90 -15.66
C VAL A 106 -16.68 -10.81 -15.63
N ILE A 107 -17.82 -10.35 -16.14
CA ILE A 107 -19.06 -11.13 -16.27
C ILE A 107 -19.59 -11.02 -17.69
N GLN A 108 -20.20 -12.10 -18.18
CA GLN A 108 -20.67 -12.23 -19.57
C GLN A 108 -22.19 -12.03 -19.66
N THR A 109 -22.67 -10.85 -19.29
CA THR A 109 -24.08 -10.46 -19.43
C THR A 109 -24.23 -9.32 -20.44
N ASP A 110 -25.39 -9.26 -21.11
CA ASP A 110 -25.69 -8.20 -22.06
C ASP A 110 -25.75 -6.82 -21.39
N GLU A 111 -26.24 -6.78 -20.14
CA GLU A 111 -26.24 -5.57 -19.32
C GLU A 111 -24.82 -5.06 -19.07
N TYR A 112 -23.90 -5.93 -18.66
CA TYR A 112 -22.51 -5.57 -18.41
C TYR A 112 -21.79 -5.10 -19.67
N ARG A 113 -22.04 -5.76 -20.80
CA ARG A 113 -21.53 -5.37 -22.12
C ARG A 113 -22.02 -3.97 -22.49
N ARG A 114 -23.33 -3.73 -22.39
CA ARG A 114 -23.94 -2.44 -22.70
C ARG A 114 -23.38 -1.32 -21.83
N GLN A 115 -23.23 -1.55 -20.52
CA GLN A 115 -22.63 -0.55 -19.62
C GLN A 115 -21.15 -0.28 -19.93
N SER A 116 -20.41 -1.31 -20.39
CA SER A 116 -19.03 -1.14 -20.86
C SER A 116 -18.96 -0.32 -22.15
N ASP A 117 -19.92 -0.48 -23.07
CA ASP A 117 -20.02 0.35 -24.28
C ASP A 117 -20.40 1.80 -23.96
N GLU A 118 -21.32 2.02 -23.01
CA GLU A 118 -21.66 3.36 -22.51
C GLU A 118 -20.43 4.04 -21.86
N PHE A 119 -19.65 3.29 -21.09
CA PHE A 119 -18.38 3.77 -20.54
C PHE A 119 -17.43 4.23 -21.65
N ARG A 120 -17.17 3.39 -22.65
CA ARG A 120 -16.29 3.74 -23.79
C ARG A 120 -16.80 4.96 -24.56
N ARG A 121 -18.11 5.07 -24.78
CA ARG A 121 -18.72 6.26 -25.41
C ARG A 121 -18.49 7.52 -24.60
N SER A 122 -18.67 7.48 -23.28
CA SER A 122 -18.41 8.65 -22.43
C SER A 122 -16.94 9.10 -22.45
N VAL A 123 -15.99 8.15 -22.48
CA VAL A 123 -14.56 8.44 -22.64
C VAL A 123 -14.29 9.09 -24.00
N ALA A 124 -14.89 8.59 -25.09
CA ALA A 124 -14.72 9.14 -26.43
C ALA A 124 -15.28 10.58 -26.53
N VAL A 125 -16.45 10.84 -25.95
CA VAL A 125 -17.06 12.19 -25.91
C VAL A 125 -16.16 13.16 -25.14
N MET A 126 -15.68 12.77 -23.96
CA MET A 126 -14.75 13.57 -23.16
C MET A 126 -13.45 13.86 -23.92
N SER A 127 -12.84 12.84 -24.53
CA SER A 127 -11.61 12.99 -25.32
C SER A 127 -11.82 13.91 -26.52
N LYS A 128 -12.95 13.78 -27.23
CA LYS A 128 -13.30 14.68 -28.32
C LYS A 128 -13.44 16.12 -27.84
N ALA A 129 -14.18 16.36 -26.76
CA ALA A 129 -14.36 17.69 -26.20
C ALA A 129 -13.01 18.32 -25.79
N ALA A 130 -12.10 17.52 -25.21
CA ALA A 130 -10.75 17.98 -24.89
C ALA A 130 -9.95 18.37 -26.14
N LYS A 131 -9.99 17.55 -27.20
CA LYS A 131 -9.35 17.87 -28.50
C LYS A 131 -9.91 19.14 -29.14
N ASP A 132 -11.20 19.39 -28.94
CA ASP A 132 -11.89 20.60 -29.40
C ASP A 132 -11.68 21.81 -28.44
N LYS A 133 -10.83 21.66 -27.41
CA LYS A 133 -10.58 22.65 -26.34
C LYS A 133 -11.84 23.15 -25.62
N ASN A 134 -12.81 22.26 -25.47
CA ASN A 134 -14.07 22.50 -24.76
C ASN A 134 -14.01 21.87 -23.37
N ILE A 135 -13.60 22.66 -22.37
CA ILE A 135 -13.43 22.17 -20.99
C ILE A 135 -14.74 21.76 -20.33
N ASP A 136 -15.83 22.49 -20.59
CA ASP A 136 -17.16 22.16 -20.08
C ASP A 136 -17.64 20.82 -20.64
N GLY A 137 -17.45 20.60 -21.94
CA GLY A 137 -17.74 19.34 -22.61
C GLY A 137 -16.90 18.19 -22.08
N ALA A 138 -15.60 18.41 -21.84
CA ALA A 138 -14.73 17.40 -21.23
C ALA A 138 -15.18 17.06 -19.80
N THR A 139 -15.58 18.07 -19.02
CA THR A 139 -16.08 17.90 -17.66
C THR A 139 -17.38 17.11 -17.63
N LEU A 140 -18.34 17.42 -18.50
CA LEU A 140 -19.59 16.65 -18.62
C LEU A 140 -19.32 15.19 -19.01
N GLY A 141 -18.41 14.97 -19.96
CA GLY A 141 -17.97 13.62 -20.33
C GLY A 141 -17.34 12.85 -19.16
N TYR A 142 -16.50 13.51 -18.36
CA TYR A 142 -15.89 12.94 -17.15
C TYR A 142 -16.93 12.54 -16.09
N MET A 143 -17.94 13.39 -15.87
CA MET A 143 -19.04 13.09 -14.94
C MET A 143 -19.84 11.88 -15.42
N GLN A 144 -20.17 11.82 -16.71
CA GLN A 144 -20.87 10.68 -17.30
C GLN A 144 -20.05 9.38 -17.22
N MET A 145 -18.74 9.46 -17.48
CA MET A 145 -17.81 8.34 -17.29
C MET A 145 -17.81 7.85 -15.85
N THR A 146 -17.75 8.77 -14.88
CA THR A 146 -17.78 8.45 -13.44
C THR A 146 -19.08 7.75 -13.03
N LEU A 147 -20.24 8.18 -13.55
CA LEU A 147 -21.51 7.49 -13.34
C LEU A 147 -21.48 6.05 -13.91
N ASN A 148 -20.86 5.86 -15.08
CA ASN A 148 -20.73 4.54 -15.69
C ASN A 148 -19.80 3.61 -14.90
N CYS A 149 -18.72 4.12 -14.28
CA CYS A 149 -17.89 3.36 -13.35
C CYS A 149 -18.72 2.77 -12.20
N VAL A 150 -19.57 3.60 -11.59
CA VAL A 150 -20.41 3.18 -10.45
C VAL A 150 -21.47 2.16 -10.88
N ARG A 151 -22.10 2.33 -12.05
CA ARG A 151 -23.08 1.39 -12.60
C ARG A 151 -22.46 0.00 -12.82
N CYS A 152 -21.31 -0.04 -13.47
CA CYS A 152 -20.58 -1.29 -13.71
C CYS A 152 -20.20 -1.99 -12.38
N HIS A 153 -19.71 -1.24 -11.40
CA HIS A 153 -19.36 -1.80 -10.09
C HIS A 153 -20.57 -2.24 -9.27
N ARG A 154 -21.75 -1.66 -9.48
CA ARG A 154 -22.98 -2.10 -8.81
C ARG A 154 -23.33 -3.54 -9.19
N GLN A 155 -23.17 -3.90 -10.46
CA GLN A 155 -23.38 -5.28 -10.93
C GLN A 155 -22.38 -6.27 -10.30
N LEU A 156 -21.14 -5.84 -10.09
CA LEU A 156 -20.11 -6.71 -9.52
C LEU A 156 -20.26 -6.91 -8.01
N ARG A 157 -21.01 -6.06 -7.31
CA ARG A 157 -21.25 -6.17 -5.86
C ARG A 157 -22.44 -7.05 -5.51
N ILE A 158 -23.40 -7.15 -6.43
CA ILE A 158 -24.63 -7.93 -6.23
C ILE A 158 -24.59 -9.04 -7.28
N PRO A 159 -24.10 -10.25 -6.94
CA PRO A 159 -24.20 -11.36 -7.87
C PRO A 159 -25.68 -11.59 -8.18
N GLU A 160 -26.01 -11.63 -9.47
CA GLU A 160 -27.31 -12.06 -9.95
C GLU A 160 -27.56 -13.48 -9.41
N GLN A 161 -28.72 -13.68 -8.78
CA GLN A 161 -29.15 -14.98 -8.22
C GLN A 161 -29.72 -15.84 -9.34
#